data_AF-A0A438DET0-F1
#
_entry.id   AF-A0A438DET0-F1
#
_cell.length_a   1.000
_cell.length_b   1.000
_cell.length_c   1.000
_cell.angle_alpha   90.00
_cell.angle_beta   90.00
_cell.angle_gamma   90.00
#
_symmetry.space_group_name_H-M   'P 1'
#
loop_
_entity.id
_entity.type
_entity.pdbx_description
1 polymer ?
#
loop_
_entity_poly.entity_id
_entity_poly.type
_entity_poly.pdbx_seq_one_letter_code
_entity_poly.pdbx_strand_id
1 'polypeptide(L)'
;MVCLPNYMEYQYVPAPPLRTLFPTATDDALDLLAKMFTYDPRARISAEQALEHRYFSSLPLPTKPAELRTPPPKGILPILNP
;
A
#
# COMPACT_ATOMS: atom_id res chain seq x y z
N MET A 1 -14.89 -21.84 -16.62
CA MET A 1 -13.66 -22.36 -15.99
C MET A 1 -12.54 -21.40 -16.37
N VAL A 2 -12.15 -20.50 -15.47
CA VAL A 2 -11.06 -19.56 -15.77
C VAL A 2 -9.76 -20.31 -15.45
N CYS A 3 -9.16 -20.95 -16.46
CA CYS A 3 -7.79 -21.42 -16.32
C CYS A 3 -6.89 -20.18 -16.31
N LEU A 4 -6.05 -20.04 -15.28
CA LEU A 4 -5.08 -18.97 -15.20
C LEU A 4 -3.96 -19.29 -16.22
N PRO A 5 -3.90 -18.60 -17.38
CA PRO A 5 -3.11 -19.08 -18.53
C PRO A 5 -1.61 -19.12 -18.27
N ASN A 6 -1.12 -18.33 -17.30
CA ASN A 6 0.28 -18.23 -16.93
C ASN A 6 0.55 -18.66 -15.47
N TYR A 7 -0.36 -19.40 -14.85
CA TYR A 7 -0.16 -19.87 -13.47
C TYR A 7 0.98 -20.89 -13.41
N MET A 8 1.91 -20.66 -12.49
CA MET A 8 2.94 -21.62 -12.10
C MET A 8 2.71 -21.98 -10.63
N GLU A 9 2.83 -23.26 -10.31
CA GLU A 9 2.80 -23.70 -8.91
C GLU A 9 4.04 -23.21 -8.17
N TYR A 10 3.83 -22.67 -6.98
CA TYR A 10 4.91 -22.25 -6.07
C TYR A 10 4.91 -23.17 -4.85
N GLN A 11 6.07 -23.31 -4.21
CA GLN A 11 6.15 -23.96 -2.91
C GLN A 11 5.32 -23.17 -1.90
N TYR A 12 4.57 -23.88 -1.05
CA TYR A 12 3.84 -23.26 0.04
C TYR A 12 4.82 -22.56 1.01
N VAL A 13 4.59 -21.28 1.23
CA VAL A 13 5.29 -20.48 2.24
C VAL A 13 4.23 -19.86 3.15
N PRO A 14 4.31 -20.07 4.48
CA PRO A 14 3.38 -19.42 5.39
C PRO A 14 3.61 -17.91 5.36
N ALA A 15 2.52 -17.14 5.35
CA ALA A 15 2.63 -15.68 5.39
C ALA A 15 3.24 -15.22 6.73
N PRO A 16 4.30 -14.42 6.72
CA PRO A 16 4.80 -13.81 7.94
C PRO A 16 3.74 -12.86 8.53
N PRO A 17 3.57 -12.81 9.86
CA PRO A 17 2.63 -11.88 10.48
C PRO A 17 2.96 -10.43 10.12
N LEU A 18 1.96 -9.64 9.72
CA LEU A 18 2.17 -8.24 9.33
C LEU A 18 2.79 -7.40 10.45
N ARG A 19 2.47 -7.69 11.72
CA ARG A 19 3.10 -7.05 12.90
C ARG A 19 4.63 -7.21 12.88
N THR A 20 5.13 -8.37 12.47
CA THR A 20 6.57 -8.65 12.44
C THR A 20 7.25 -7.85 11.33
N LEU A 21 6.57 -7.65 10.19
CA LEU A 21 7.08 -6.84 9.08
C LEU A 21 6.98 -5.33 9.32
N PHE A 22 5.91 -4.89 9.99
CA PHE A 22 5.59 -3.49 10.24
C PHE A 22 5.40 -3.23 11.74
N PRO A 23 6.47 -3.29 12.55
CA PRO A 23 6.37 -3.21 14.00
C PRO A 23 5.86 -1.86 14.52
N THR A 24 6.02 -0.79 13.73
CA THR A 24 5.59 0.56 14.08
C THR A 24 4.19 0.92 13.55
N ALA A 25 3.57 0.02 12.79
CA ALA A 25 2.24 0.25 12.26
C ALA A 25 1.18 0.07 13.35
N THR A 26 0.16 0.93 13.31
CA THR A 26 -1.01 0.83 14.18
C THR A 26 -1.85 -0.38 13.80
N ASP A 27 -2.73 -0.82 14.70
CA ASP A 27 -3.61 -1.95 14.43
C ASP A 27 -4.56 -1.67 13.25
N ASP A 28 -5.09 -0.44 13.16
CA ASP A 28 -5.91 -0.01 12.03
C ASP A 28 -5.12 -0.02 10.70
N ALA A 29 -3.82 0.26 10.73
CA ALA A 29 -2.97 0.16 9.54
C ALA A 29 -2.74 -1.29 9.12
N LEU A 30 -2.48 -2.18 10.10
CA LEU A 30 -2.29 -3.60 9.84
C LEU A 30 -3.57 -4.27 9.31
N ASP A 31 -4.73 -3.90 9.84
CA ASP A 31 -6.03 -4.40 9.35
C ASP A 31 -6.30 -3.96 7.91
N LEU A 32 -6.04 -2.69 7.58
CA LEU A 32 -6.17 -2.20 6.20
C LEU A 32 -5.23 -2.94 5.24
N LEU A 33 -3.97 -3.14 5.62
CA LEU A 33 -2.99 -3.87 4.82
C LEU A 33 -3.42 -5.33 4.58
N ALA A 34 -3.94 -6.01 5.61
CA ALA A 34 -4.45 -7.37 5.46
C ALA A 34 -5.56 -7.47 4.41
N LYS A 35 -6.48 -6.50 4.38
CA LYS A 35 -7.56 -6.41 3.39
C LYS A 35 -7.02 -6.10 1.98
N MET A 36 -6.02 -5.22 1.86
CA MET A 36 -5.38 -4.87 0.59
C MET A 36 -4.56 -6.02 -0.02
N PHE A 37 -3.89 -6.82 0.81
CA PHE A 37 -3.08 -7.95 0.37
C PHE A 37 -3.87 -9.26 0.17
N THR A 38 -5.20 -9.21 0.21
CA THR A 38 -6.04 -10.37 -0.10
C THR A 38 -5.84 -10.79 -1.56
N TYR A 39 -5.44 -12.06 -1.77
CA TYR A 39 -5.13 -12.58 -3.10
C TYR A 39 -6.37 -12.76 -4.00
N ASP A 40 -7.52 -13.16 -3.45
CA ASP A 40 -8.75 -13.24 -4.25
C ASP A 40 -9.20 -11.82 -4.60
N PRO A 41 -9.17 -11.42 -5.89
CA PRO A 41 -9.52 -10.07 -6.30
C PRO A 41 -10.98 -9.70 -6.00
N ARG A 42 -11.87 -10.69 -5.81
CA ARG A 42 -13.28 -10.45 -5.46
C ARG A 42 -13.47 -10.20 -3.96
N ALA A 43 -12.57 -10.71 -3.13
CA ALA A 43 -12.59 -10.50 -1.68
C ALA A 43 -11.71 -9.32 -1.24
N ARG A 44 -10.74 -8.91 -2.07
CA ARG A 44 -9.88 -7.76 -1.82
C ARG A 44 -10.70 -6.47 -1.77
N ILE A 45 -10.38 -5.63 -0.77
CA ILE A 45 -11.07 -4.36 -0.54
C ILE A 45 -11.00 -3.44 -1.76
N SER A 46 -12.11 -2.75 -2.07
CA SER A 46 -12.14 -1.73 -3.12
C SER A 46 -11.48 -0.42 -2.67
N ALA A 47 -11.17 0.46 -3.63
CA ALA A 47 -10.62 1.78 -3.30
C ALA A 47 -11.59 2.62 -2.43
N GLU A 48 -12.88 2.57 -2.76
CA GLU A 48 -13.93 3.26 -2.01
C GLU A 48 -14.02 2.75 -0.56
N GLN A 49 -14.12 1.43 -0.38
CA GLN A 49 -14.15 0.80 0.94
C GLN A 49 -12.87 1.06 1.75
N ALA A 50 -11.71 1.13 1.08
CA ALA A 50 -10.44 1.44 1.72
C ALA A 50 -10.43 2.89 2.25
N LEU A 51 -10.97 3.86 1.49
CA LEU A 51 -11.07 5.25 1.93
C LEU A 51 -12.02 5.44 3.12
N GLU A 52 -13.04 4.59 3.24
CA GLU A 52 -13.96 4.55 4.38
C GLU A 52 -13.36 3.86 5.62
N HIS A 53 -12.20 3.22 5.49
CA HIS A 53 -11.57 2.47 6.58
C HIS A 53 -11.16 3.37 7.75
N ARG A 54 -11.24 2.84 8.98
CA ARG A 54 -10.89 3.57 10.21
C ARG A 54 -9.50 4.19 10.17
N TYR A 55 -8.54 3.55 9.50
CA TYR A 55 -7.19 4.07 9.31
C TYR A 55 -7.14 5.54 8.83
N PHE A 56 -8.06 5.96 7.94
CA PHE A 56 -8.10 7.33 7.42
C PHE A 56 -8.88 8.33 8.30
N SER A 57 -9.58 7.85 9.32
CA SER A 57 -10.34 8.69 10.28
C SER A 57 -9.79 8.62 11.72
N SER A 58 -8.93 7.64 12.01
CA SER A 58 -8.19 7.53 13.27
C SER A 58 -7.04 8.53 13.34
N LEU A 59 -6.68 8.94 14.56
CA LEU A 59 -5.46 9.70 14.78
C LEU A 59 -4.23 8.78 14.62
N PRO A 60 -3.11 9.31 14.10
CA PRO A 60 -2.92 10.67 13.60
C PRO A 60 -3.56 10.88 12.23
N LEU A 61 -4.14 12.07 12.03
CA LEU A 61 -4.67 12.45 10.72
C LEU A 61 -3.54 12.62 9.70
N PRO A 62 -3.84 12.50 8.39
CA PRO A 62 -2.86 12.76 7.34
C PRO A 62 -2.23 14.16 7.47
N THR A 63 -0.92 14.24 7.25
CA THR A 63 -0.19 15.51 7.16
C THR A 63 -0.77 16.39 6.05
N LYS A 64 -0.93 17.69 6.32
CA LYS A 64 -1.44 18.63 5.31
C LYS A 64 -0.49 18.67 4.10
N PRO A 65 -0.99 18.82 2.86
CA PRO A 65 -0.15 18.80 1.66
C PRO A 65 1.01 19.80 1.68
N ALA A 66 0.82 20.99 2.26
CA ALA A 66 1.85 22.03 2.36
C ALA A 66 3.00 21.69 3.33
N GLU A 67 2.78 20.74 4.26
CA GLU A 67 3.76 20.32 5.26
C GLU A 67 4.49 19.03 4.84
N LEU A 68 4.09 18.43 3.71
CA LEU A 68 4.76 17.25 3.18
C LEU A 68 6.18 17.61 2.71
N ARG A 69 7.13 16.73 3.02
CA ARG A 69 8.48 16.81 2.45
C ARG A 69 8.42 16.42 0.98
N THR A 70 8.24 17.40 0.11
CA THR A 70 8.32 17.18 -1.34
C THR A 70 9.79 17.13 -1.77
N PRO A 71 10.19 16.21 -2.68
CA PRO A 71 11.48 16.33 -3.33
C PRO A 71 11.59 17.70 -4.01
N PRO A 72 12.81 18.26 -4.17
CA PRO A 72 12.98 19.50 -4.89
C PRO A 72 12.36 19.36 -6.29
N PRO A 73 11.78 20.43 -6.84
CA PRO A 73 11.34 20.43 -8.24
C PRO A 73 12.50 19.91 -9.08
N LYS A 74 12.24 18.95 -9.97
CA LYS A 74 13.24 18.52 -10.96
C LYS A 74 13.56 19.76 -11.80
N GLY A 75 14.61 20.49 -11.42
CA GLY A 75 15.10 21.62 -12.18
C GLY A 75 15.39 21.15 -13.59
N ILE A 76 14.98 21.95 -14.57
CA ILE A 76 15.50 21.83 -15.93
C ILE A 76 17.03 21.84 -15.77
N LEU A 77 17.68 20.70 -15.98
CA LEU A 77 19.14 20.65 -16.00
C LEU A 77 19.57 21.72 -17.02
N PRO A 78 20.40 22.71 -16.65
CA PRO A 78 20.92 23.64 -17.64
C PRO A 78 21.63 22.78 -18.68
N ILE A 79 21.16 22.89 -19.93
CA ILE A 79 21.76 22.24 -21.08
C ILE A 79 23.24 22.63 -21.05
N LEU A 80 24.12 21.70 -20.69
CA LEU A 80 25.54 21.89 -20.81
C LEU A 80 25.82 21.90 -22.31
N ASN A 81 25.85 23.09 -22.92
CA ASN A 81 26.34 23.23 -24.27
C ASN A 81 27.88 23.13 -24.24
N PRO A 82 28.49 22.39 -25.19
CA PRO A 82 29.94 22.22 -25.32
C PRO A 82 30.68 23.50 -25.69
#